data_AF-A0A379T2J2-F1
#
_entry.id   AF-A0A379T2J2-F1
#
_cell.length_a   1.000
_cell.length_b   1.000
_cell.length_c   1.000
_cell.angle_alpha   90.00
_cell.angle_beta   90.00
_cell.angle_gamma   90.00
#
_symmetry.space_group_name_H-M   'P 1'
#
loop_
_entity.id
_entity.type
_entity.pdbx_description
1 polymer ?
#
loop_
_entity_poly.entity_id
_entity_poly.type
_entity_poly.pdbx_seq_one_letter_code
_entity_poly.pdbx_strand_id
1 'polypeptide(L)'
;MPPDELKQRVQDAAALNIPVVIRGMVNGDMRATANAVTGLVKESNTGGVQIDPTTFRKYNITAVPVLIVACGNQGDKVDRLQGDLTLHQALKRVAEEGDCAQTAKSLLGEEG
;
A
#
# COMPACT_ATOMS: atom_id res chain seq x y z
N MET A 1 -8.93 -2.44 12.68
CA MET A 1 -7.88 -1.42 12.79
C MET A 1 -8.53 -0.13 13.26
N PRO A 2 -8.02 0.51 14.33
CA PRO A 2 -8.50 1.81 14.76
C PRO A 2 -8.26 2.88 13.67
N PRO A 3 -9.08 3.95 13.60
CA PRO A 3 -8.96 4.99 12.56
C PRO A 3 -7.60 5.70 12.56
N ASP A 4 -7.00 5.90 13.73
CA ASP A 4 -5.75 6.64 13.87
C ASP A 4 -4.53 5.84 13.40
N GLU A 5 -4.54 4.52 13.61
CA GLU A 5 -3.50 3.63 13.07
C GLU A 5 -3.54 3.59 11.53
N LEU A 6 -4.75 3.65 10.95
CA LEU A 6 -4.93 3.71 9.51
C LEU A 6 -4.39 5.03 8.92
N LYS A 7 -4.61 6.17 9.60
CA LYS A 7 -4.05 7.48 9.19
C LYS A 7 -2.54 7.44 9.12
N GLN A 8 -1.89 6.95 10.17
CA GLN A 8 -0.42 6.86 10.24
C GLN A 8 0.14 6.04 9.07
N ARG A 9 -0.47 4.88 8.78
CA ARG A 9 -0.05 4.01 7.67
C ARG A 9 -0.25 4.66 6.30
N VAL A 10 -1.31 5.45 6.11
CA VAL A 10 -1.55 6.19 4.87
C VAL A 10 -0.51 7.31 4.71
N GLN A 11 -0.15 8.03 5.78
CA GLN A 11 0.88 9.07 5.75
C GLN A 11 2.29 8.51 5.45
N ASP A 12 2.63 7.33 5.98
CA ASP A 12 3.91 6.70 5.66
C ASP A 12 3.99 6.27 4.19
N ALA A 13 2.90 5.72 3.64
CA ALA A 13 2.80 5.35 2.22
C ALA A 13 2.82 6.59 1.30
N ALA A 14 2.25 7.70 1.78
CA ALA A 14 2.28 8.99 1.11
C ALA A 14 3.70 9.46 0.84
N ALA A 15 4.57 9.45 1.86
CA ALA A 15 5.95 9.92 1.76
C ALA A 15 6.76 9.18 0.67
N LEU A 16 6.42 7.94 0.36
CA LEU A 16 7.11 7.10 -0.62
C LEU A 16 6.37 6.98 -1.97
N ASN A 17 5.32 7.78 -2.19
CA ASN A 17 4.46 7.69 -3.39
C ASN A 17 3.84 6.29 -3.62
N ILE A 18 3.62 5.52 -2.56
CA ILE A 18 3.05 4.17 -2.64
C ILE A 18 1.52 4.25 -2.52
N PRO A 19 0.75 3.71 -3.47
CA PRO A 19 -0.70 3.73 -3.41
C PRO A 19 -1.24 2.73 -2.36
N VAL A 20 -2.20 3.15 -1.54
CA VAL A 20 -2.85 2.31 -0.53
C VAL A 20 -4.19 1.79 -1.06
N VAL A 21 -4.46 0.49 -0.95
CA VAL A 21 -5.71 -0.12 -1.47
C VAL A 21 -6.70 -0.44 -0.35
N ILE A 22 -7.94 0.06 -0.47
CA ILE A 22 -9.03 -0.21 0.51
C ILE A 22 -10.08 -1.14 -0.10
N ARG A 23 -10.52 -2.14 0.67
CA ARG A 23 -11.57 -3.08 0.26
C ARG A 23 -12.97 -2.50 0.47
N GLY A 24 -13.59 -2.06 -0.62
CA GLY A 24 -15.02 -1.73 -0.65
C GLY A 24 -15.35 -0.28 -0.30
N MET A 25 -16.65 0.02 -0.25
CA MET A 25 -17.19 1.36 -0.02
C MET A 25 -17.83 1.45 1.36
N VAL A 26 -17.60 2.55 2.08
CA VAL A 26 -18.29 2.89 3.34
C VAL A 26 -19.79 2.93 3.07
N ASN A 27 -20.54 2.03 3.71
CA ASN A 27 -21.99 1.87 3.54
C ASN A 27 -22.46 1.68 2.07
N GLY A 28 -21.59 1.20 1.18
CA GLY A 28 -21.91 1.08 -0.25
C GLY A 28 -21.94 2.41 -1.01
N ASP A 29 -21.54 3.52 -0.38
CA ASP A 29 -21.60 4.87 -0.94
C ASP A 29 -20.21 5.39 -1.30
N MET A 30 -20.01 5.73 -2.57
CA MET A 30 -18.73 6.27 -3.06
C MET A 30 -18.37 7.62 -2.44
N ARG A 31 -19.34 8.49 -2.14
CA ARG A 31 -19.10 9.82 -1.57
C ARG A 31 -18.73 9.71 -0.09
N ALA A 32 -19.37 8.84 0.68
CA ALA A 32 -19.01 8.53 2.06
C ALA A 32 -17.60 7.91 2.12
N THR A 33 -17.28 7.04 1.17
CA THR A 33 -15.93 6.45 1.05
C THR A 33 -14.90 7.50 0.69
N ALA A 34 -15.19 8.34 -0.32
CA ALA A 34 -14.33 9.45 -0.71
C ALA A 34 -14.13 10.42 0.46
N ASN A 35 -15.16 10.72 1.26
CA ASN A 35 -15.05 11.57 2.44
C ASN A 35 -14.18 10.94 3.55
N ALA A 36 -14.35 9.65 3.81
CA ALA A 36 -13.54 8.91 4.77
C ALA A 36 -12.07 8.87 4.32
N VAL A 37 -11.81 8.59 3.04
CA VAL A 37 -10.47 8.58 2.43
C VAL A 37 -9.88 9.99 2.38
N THR A 38 -10.67 10.99 2.04
CA THR A 38 -10.25 12.40 2.04
C THR A 38 -9.85 12.84 3.44
N GLY A 39 -10.51 12.34 4.49
CA GLY A 39 -10.11 12.56 5.89
C GLY A 39 -8.78 11.90 6.28
N LEU A 40 -8.31 10.91 5.51
CA LEU A 40 -7.00 10.27 5.67
C LEU A 40 -5.91 10.96 4.83
N VAL A 41 -6.28 11.51 3.67
CA VAL A 41 -5.35 12.03 2.65
C VAL A 41 -5.15 13.56 2.73
N LYS A 42 -6.06 14.30 3.37
CA LYS A 42 -6.02 15.77 3.45
C LYS A 42 -4.78 16.36 4.13
N GLU A 43 -4.02 15.58 4.89
CA GLU A 43 -2.78 16.05 5.55
C GLU A 43 -1.50 15.74 4.77
N SER A 44 -1.56 14.88 3.75
CA SER A 44 -0.37 14.41 3.03
C SER A 44 -0.72 14.28 1.56
N ASN A 45 -0.39 15.31 0.78
CA ASN A 45 -0.66 15.43 -0.65
C ASN A 45 0.24 14.49 -1.50
N THR A 46 0.34 13.22 -1.10
CA THR A 46 1.35 12.27 -1.58
C THR A 46 0.79 10.86 -1.37
N GLY A 47 0.99 9.91 -2.30
CA GLY A 47 0.48 8.52 -2.23
C GLY A 47 -1.04 8.34 -2.42
N GLY A 48 -1.47 8.09 -3.66
CA GLY A 48 -2.88 7.93 -4.01
C GLY A 48 -3.54 6.70 -3.34
N VAL A 49 -4.61 6.92 -2.59
CA VAL A 49 -5.46 5.82 -2.08
C VAL A 49 -6.34 5.31 -3.22
N GLN A 50 -6.29 4.02 -3.52
CA GLN A 50 -7.13 3.35 -4.52
C GLN A 50 -8.20 2.50 -3.84
N ILE A 51 -9.41 2.51 -4.40
CA ILE A 51 -10.51 1.65 -3.95
C ILE A 51 -10.73 0.62 -5.05
N ASP A 52 -10.18 -0.57 -4.87
CA ASP A 52 -10.33 -1.66 -5.82
C ASP A 52 -10.60 -3.00 -5.10
N PRO A 53 -11.86 -3.50 -5.11
CA PRO A 53 -12.20 -4.77 -4.49
C PRO A 53 -11.64 -5.98 -5.25
N THR A 54 -11.18 -5.83 -6.50
CA THR A 54 -10.62 -6.91 -7.31
C THR A 54 -9.18 -7.21 -6.94
N THR A 55 -8.42 -6.21 -6.49
CA THR A 55 -7.03 -6.34 -6.03
C THR A 55 -6.84 -7.36 -4.90
N PHE A 56 -7.79 -7.44 -3.95
CA PHE A 56 -7.75 -8.46 -2.88
C PHE A 56 -7.84 -9.89 -3.44
N ARG A 57 -8.66 -10.09 -4.47
CA ARG A 57 -8.75 -11.39 -5.15
C ARG A 57 -7.53 -11.65 -6.03
N LYS A 58 -7.09 -10.64 -6.79
CA LYS A 58 -5.93 -10.71 -7.68
C LYS A 58 -4.67 -11.16 -6.94
N TYR A 59 -4.41 -10.60 -5.76
CA TYR A 59 -3.24 -10.92 -4.95
C TYR A 59 -3.52 -11.92 -3.82
N ASN A 60 -4.70 -12.54 -3.81
CA ASN A 60 -5.14 -13.53 -2.82
C ASN A 60 -4.90 -13.08 -1.36
N ILE A 61 -5.28 -11.84 -1.06
CA ILE A 61 -5.12 -11.21 0.26
C ILE A 61 -6.25 -11.69 1.17
N THR A 62 -5.91 -12.51 2.16
CA THR A 62 -6.86 -13.12 3.11
C THR A 62 -6.89 -12.44 4.47
N ALA A 63 -5.84 -11.70 4.83
CA ALA A 63 -5.70 -10.97 6.08
C ALA A 63 -4.94 -9.65 5.83
N VAL A 64 -5.12 -8.66 6.71
CA VAL A 64 -4.47 -7.34 6.68
C VAL A 64 -3.71 -7.10 7.99
N PRO A 65 -2.62 -6.31 7.99
CA PRO A 65 -2.02 -5.54 6.89
C PRO A 65 -1.15 -6.39 5.94
N VAL A 66 -1.07 -5.99 4.65
CA VAL A 66 -0.24 -6.62 3.61
C VAL A 66 0.39 -5.56 2.71
N LEU A 67 1.69 -5.69 2.44
CA LEU A 67 2.40 -4.92 1.42
C LEU A 67 2.51 -5.73 0.13
N ILE A 68 2.21 -5.09 -1.00
CA ILE A 68 2.40 -5.61 -2.35
C ILE A 68 3.47 -4.80 -3.05
N VAL A 69 4.54 -5.43 -3.52
CA VAL A 69 5.54 -4.80 -4.38
C VAL A 69 5.50 -5.48 -5.74
N ALA A 70 5.10 -4.75 -6.79
CA ALA A 70 5.01 -5.27 -8.15
C ALA A 70 6.18 -4.77 -9.00
N CYS A 71 6.74 -5.64 -9.85
CA CYS A 71 7.86 -5.34 -10.74
C CYS A 71 7.71 -6.05 -12.10
N GLY A 72 8.53 -5.64 -13.08
CA GLY A 72 8.46 -6.12 -14.46
C GLY A 72 7.45 -5.37 -15.33
N ASN A 73 7.30 -5.78 -16.60
CA ASN A 73 6.35 -5.17 -17.51
C ASN A 73 4.92 -5.39 -16.99
N GLN A 74 4.16 -4.32 -16.77
CA GLN A 74 2.77 -4.37 -16.30
C GLN A 74 2.52 -5.09 -14.95
N GLY A 75 3.57 -5.31 -14.14
CA GLY A 75 3.43 -5.95 -12.82
C GLY A 75 3.26 -7.47 -12.88
N ASP A 76 3.88 -8.12 -13.87
CA ASP A 76 3.88 -9.58 -14.04
C ASP A 76 4.51 -10.33 -12.85
N LYS A 77 5.40 -9.69 -12.10
CA LYS A 77 6.00 -10.23 -10.87
C LYS A 77 5.60 -9.41 -9.66
N VAL A 78 5.34 -10.09 -8.55
CA VAL A 78 4.83 -9.45 -7.34
C VAL A 78 5.36 -10.16 -6.10
N ASP A 79 5.96 -9.40 -5.20
CA ASP A 79 6.24 -9.82 -3.83
C ASP A 79 5.12 -9.42 -2.89
N ARG A 80 4.81 -10.32 -1.96
CA ARG A 80 3.73 -10.14 -1.01
C ARG A 80 4.24 -10.36 0.41
N LEU A 81 4.16 -9.33 1.23
CA LEU A 81 4.56 -9.37 2.64
C LEU A 81 3.36 -9.19 3.55
N GLN A 82 3.17 -10.14 4.45
CA GLN A 82 2.15 -10.10 5.49
C GLN A 82 2.83 -10.00 6.85
N GLY A 83 2.25 -9.21 7.75
CA GLY A 83 2.76 -9.07 9.11
C GLY A 83 2.74 -7.63 9.62
N ASP A 84 3.03 -7.47 10.91
CA ASP A 84 3.12 -6.16 11.54
C ASP A 84 4.51 -5.56 11.35
N LEU A 85 4.82 -5.24 10.11
CA LEU A 85 6.07 -4.57 9.71
C LEU A 85 5.76 -3.13 9.33
N THR A 86 6.70 -2.23 9.64
CA THR A 86 6.65 -0.88 9.08
C THR A 86 6.92 -0.93 7.57
N LEU A 87 6.48 0.08 6.83
CA LEU A 87 6.68 0.15 5.38
C LEU A 87 8.15 0.03 4.98
N HIS A 88 9.04 0.72 5.72
CA HIS A 88 10.47 0.66 5.49
C HIS A 88 11.05 -0.75 5.72
N GLN A 89 10.66 -1.42 6.81
CA GLN A 89 11.09 -2.80 7.10
C GLN A 89 10.59 -3.78 6.05
N ALA A 90 9.34 -3.63 5.61
CA ALA A 90 8.75 -4.48 4.59
C ALA A 90 9.45 -4.27 3.24
N LEU A 91 9.72 -3.03 2.82
CA LEU A 91 10.48 -2.74 1.61
C LEU A 91 11.93 -3.26 1.69
N LYS A 92 12.59 -3.10 2.84
CA LYS A 92 13.94 -3.64 3.05
C LYS A 92 13.97 -5.16 2.88
N ARG A 93 12.96 -5.86 3.40
CA ARG A 93 12.87 -7.32 3.23
C ARG A 93 12.67 -7.73 1.78
N VAL A 94 11.89 -6.98 1.00
CA VAL A 94 11.81 -7.18 -0.46
C VAL A 94 13.16 -6.91 -1.13
N ALA A 95 13.85 -5.84 -0.74
CA ALA A 95 15.15 -5.46 -1.29
C ALA A 95 16.25 -6.51 -1.05
N GLU A 96 16.17 -7.26 0.06
CA GLU A 96 17.14 -8.29 0.44
C GLU A 96 16.78 -9.68 -0.11
N GLU A 97 15.51 -10.08 -0.07
CA GLU A 97 15.08 -11.47 -0.29
C GLU A 97 13.98 -11.64 -1.34
N GLY A 98 13.42 -10.55 -1.89
CA GLY A 98 12.27 -10.58 -2.80
C GLY A 98 12.63 -10.61 -4.29
N ASP A 99 11.69 -11.07 -5.12
CA ASP A 99 11.81 -11.11 -6.58
C ASP A 99 11.84 -9.70 -7.21
N CYS A 100 11.26 -8.71 -6.52
CA CYS A 100 11.17 -7.31 -6.87
C CYS A 100 12.16 -6.45 -6.09
N ALA A 101 13.30 -7.01 -5.68
CA ALA A 101 14.34 -6.34 -4.92
C ALA A 101 14.78 -4.98 -5.51
N GLN A 102 14.95 -4.91 -6.83
CA GLN A 102 15.39 -3.67 -7.49
C GLN A 102 14.36 -2.54 -7.36
N THR A 103 13.07 -2.87 -7.54
CA THR A 103 11.97 -1.91 -7.36
C THR A 103 11.88 -1.46 -5.90
N ALA A 104 12.05 -2.37 -4.96
CA ALA A 104 12.05 -2.03 -3.54
C ALA A 104 13.22 -1.09 -3.17
N LYS A 105 14.43 -1.32 -3.69
CA LYS A 105 15.59 -0.42 -3.48
C LYS A 105 15.35 0.99 -4.02
N SER A 106 14.78 1.10 -5.23
CA SER A 106 14.39 2.40 -5.78
C SER A 106 13.36 3.13 -4.91
N LEU A 107 12.38 2.41 -4.37
CA LEU A 107 11.37 2.98 -3.45
C LEU A 107 11.94 3.38 -2.09
N LEU A 108 13.02 2.74 -1.65
CA LEU A 108 13.75 3.11 -0.43
C LEU A 108 14.61 4.36 -0.59
N GLY A 109 14.74 4.90 -1.80
CA GLY A 109 15.65 6.01 -2.09
C GLY A 109 17.12 5.60 -2.05
N GLU A 110 17.42 4.30 -2.11
CA GLU A 110 18.78 3.79 -2.37
C GLU A 110 19.07 3.88 -3.87
N GLU A 111 19.00 5.10 -4.42
CA GLU A 111 19.64 5.41 -5.68
C GLU A 111 21.16 5.51 -5.43
N GLY A 112 21.94 4.84 -6.27
CA GLY A 112 23.40 4.73 -6.13
C GLY A 112 24.16 6.04 -6.23
#